data_AF-A0A078FT62-F1
#
_entry.id   AF-A0A078FT62-F1
#
_cell.length_a   1.000
_cell.length_b   1.000
_cell.length_c   1.000
_cell.angle_alpha   90.00
_cell.angle_beta   90.00
_cell.angle_gamma   90.00
#
_symmetry.space_group_name_H-M   'P 1'
#
loop_
_entity.id
_entity.type
_entity.pdbx_description
1 polymer ?
#
loop_
_entity_poly.entity_id
_entity_poly.type
_entity_poly.pdbx_seq_one_letter_code
_entity_poly.pdbx_strand_id
1 'polypeptide(L)'
;MAFASKIITCLLILTIYIAAPTDYLTNGGPLPSSCCVAVKSLNQMAQTTPDRRQVCECLKSAGKEIKGLNIDLVAALPTTCGVSLSYPIGFNTNCDR
;
A
#
# COMPACT_ATOMS: atom_id res chain seq x y z
N MET A 1 7.55 -29.27 -6.05
CA MET A 1 8.29 -28.12 -5.51
C MET A 1 7.36 -26.93 -5.52
N ALA A 2 6.98 -26.46 -4.33
CA ALA A 2 6.01 -25.41 -4.13
C ALA A 2 6.59 -24.06 -4.55
N PHE A 3 5.93 -23.40 -5.49
CA PHE A 3 6.18 -22.00 -5.83
C PHE A 3 5.48 -21.13 -4.76
N ALA A 4 6.09 -21.00 -3.59
CA ALA A 4 5.62 -20.12 -2.53
C ALA A 4 6.19 -18.70 -2.72
N SER A 5 5.29 -17.71 -2.73
CA SER A 5 5.55 -16.27 -2.58
C SER A 5 6.39 -15.61 -3.69
N LYS A 6 5.73 -15.24 -4.78
CA LYS A 6 6.26 -14.33 -5.80
C LYS A 6 6.32 -12.91 -5.21
N ILE A 7 7.39 -12.63 -4.46
CA ILE A 7 8.15 -11.38 -4.42
C ILE A 7 7.33 -10.17 -4.93
N ILE A 8 6.38 -9.66 -4.13
CA ILE A 8 6.01 -8.26 -4.26
C ILE A 8 7.10 -7.52 -3.50
N THR A 9 8.22 -7.23 -4.17
CA THR A 9 9.34 -6.55 -3.51
C THR A 9 8.83 -5.23 -2.95
N CYS A 10 9.19 -4.89 -1.72
CA CYS A 10 9.00 -3.54 -1.15
C CYS A 10 9.24 -2.45 -2.17
N LEU A 11 10.33 -2.56 -2.94
CA LEU A 11 10.70 -1.64 -4.01
C LEU A 11 9.58 -1.40 -5.03
N LEU A 12 8.83 -2.44 -5.42
CA LEU A 12 7.71 -2.35 -6.37
C LEU A 12 6.49 -1.68 -5.74
N ILE A 13 6.27 -1.91 -4.45
CA ILE A 13 5.19 -1.29 -3.68
C ILE A 13 5.48 0.19 -3.48
N LEU A 14 6.72 0.48 -3.08
CA LEU A 14 7.26 1.81 -2.91
C LEU A 14 7.19 2.57 -4.23
N THR A 15 7.64 2.03 -5.38
CA THR A 15 7.55 2.77 -6.65
C THR A 15 6.10 3.11 -7.04
N ILE A 16 5.15 2.22 -6.72
CA ILE A 16 3.72 2.47 -6.92
C ILE A 16 3.20 3.56 -5.97
N TYR A 17 3.61 3.54 -4.70
CA TYR A 17 3.14 4.48 -3.68
C TYR A 17 3.84 5.84 -3.75
N ILE A 18 5.12 5.89 -4.09
CA ILE A 18 5.91 7.11 -4.29
C ILE A 18 5.46 7.83 -5.58
N ALA A 19 4.86 7.11 -6.53
CA ALA A 19 4.18 7.72 -7.66
C ALA A 19 2.89 8.46 -7.26
N ALA A 20 2.38 8.26 -6.04
CA ALA A 20 1.34 9.12 -5.50
C ALA A 20 1.96 10.50 -5.17
N PRO A 21 1.27 11.61 -5.49
CA PRO A 21 1.75 12.92 -5.07
C PRO A 21 1.90 12.92 -3.55
N THR A 22 3.08 13.33 -3.07
CA THR A 22 3.36 13.48 -1.64
C THR A 22 2.32 14.35 -0.94
N ASP A 23 1.71 15.28 -1.67
CA ASP A 23 0.58 16.10 -1.24
C ASP A 23 -0.63 15.25 -0.81
N TYR A 24 -0.99 14.20 -1.57
CA TYR A 24 -2.07 13.29 -1.16
C TYR A 24 -1.71 12.54 0.13
N LEU A 25 -0.46 12.09 0.25
CA LEU A 25 -0.03 11.33 1.42
C LEU A 25 0.07 12.18 2.69
N THR A 26 0.13 13.50 2.57
CA THR A 26 0.30 14.44 3.69
C THR A 26 -0.98 15.24 3.99
N ASN A 27 -1.61 15.82 2.97
CA ASN A 27 -2.78 16.69 3.07
C ASN A 27 -4.05 16.12 2.42
N GLY A 28 -3.94 15.02 1.67
CA GLY A 28 -5.04 14.48 0.86
C GLY A 28 -5.19 15.23 -0.46
N GLY A 29 -6.27 14.97 -1.19
CA GLY A 29 -6.56 15.67 -2.45
C GLY A 29 -6.77 14.74 -3.65
N PRO A 30 -6.65 15.27 -4.87
CA PRO A 30 -6.90 14.49 -6.08
C PRO A 30 -5.79 13.46 -6.31
N LEU A 31 -6.15 12.19 -6.31
CA LEU A 31 -5.28 11.11 -6.74
C LEU A 31 -5.28 11.01 -8.27
N PRO A 32 -4.11 10.91 -8.92
CA PRO A 32 -4.07 10.54 -10.33
C PRO A 32 -4.63 9.11 -10.49
N SER A 33 -5.36 8.88 -11.56
CA SER A 33 -5.95 7.58 -11.89
C SER A 33 -4.91 6.46 -11.98
N SER A 34 -3.68 6.78 -12.37
CA SER A 34 -2.53 5.86 -12.37
C SER A 34 -2.20 5.29 -10.99
N CYS A 35 -2.34 6.08 -9.92
CA CYS A 35 -2.12 5.62 -8.55
C CYS A 35 -3.18 4.57 -8.18
N CYS A 36 -4.46 4.83 -8.49
CA CYS A 36 -5.53 3.87 -8.22
C CYS A 36 -5.44 2.60 -9.06
N VAL A 37 -4.97 2.68 -10.31
CA VAL A 37 -4.67 1.48 -11.12
C VAL A 37 -3.59 0.65 -10.45
N ALA A 38 -2.52 1.28 -9.98
CA ALA A 38 -1.41 0.59 -9.35
C ALA A 38 -1.79 -0.03 -7.99
N VAL A 39 -2.65 0.63 -7.21
CA VAL A 39 -3.23 0.09 -5.97
C VAL A 39 -4.14 -1.10 -6.25
N LYS A 40 -4.95 -1.04 -7.31
CA LYS A 40 -5.77 -2.18 -7.77
C LYS A 40 -4.89 -3.36 -8.18
N SER A 41 -3.83 -3.12 -8.94
CA SER A 41 -2.87 -4.16 -9.31
C SER A 41 -2.19 -4.77 -8.08
N LEU A 42 -1.77 -3.95 -7.11
CA LEU A 42 -1.23 -4.42 -5.84
C LEU A 42 -2.21 -5.33 -5.09
N ASN A 43 -3.48 -4.94 -4.99
CA ASN A 43 -4.50 -5.78 -4.36
C ASN A 43 -4.75 -7.09 -5.12
N GLN A 44 -4.73 -7.04 -6.46
CA GLN A 44 -4.83 -8.24 -7.28
C GLN A 44 -3.62 -9.18 -7.12
N MET A 45 -2.46 -8.65 -6.76
CA MET A 45 -1.26 -9.44 -6.46
C MET A 45 -1.27 -9.93 -5.00
N ALA A 46 -1.78 -9.13 -4.05
CA ALA A 46 -1.85 -9.44 -2.62
C ALA A 46 -3.08 -10.29 -2.25
N GLN A 47 -3.34 -11.36 -3.01
CA GLN A 47 -4.50 -12.23 -2.73
C GLN A 47 -4.25 -13.15 -1.54
N THR A 48 -3.00 -13.51 -1.26
CA THR A 48 -2.65 -14.45 -0.19
C THR A 48 -2.22 -13.71 1.07
N THR A 49 -2.48 -14.30 2.24
CA THR A 49 -2.03 -13.79 3.55
C THR A 49 -0.53 -13.42 3.59
N PRO A 50 0.41 -14.26 3.10
CA PRO A 50 1.83 -13.89 3.11
C PRO A 50 2.17 -12.71 2.19
N ASP A 51 1.43 -12.52 1.09
CA ASP A 51 1.62 -11.34 0.23
C ASP A 51 1.09 -10.08 0.91
N ARG A 52 -0.09 -10.15 1.52
CA ARG A 52 -0.69 -9.04 2.29
C ARG A 52 0.22 -8.57 3.41
N ARG A 53 0.82 -9.52 4.14
CA ARG A 53 1.77 -9.25 5.21
C ARG A 53 3.04 -8.58 4.70
N GLN A 54 3.59 -9.05 3.57
CA GLN A 54 4.72 -8.38 2.92
C GLN A 54 4.37 -6.95 2.50
N VAL A 55 3.21 -6.74 1.87
CA VAL A 55 2.76 -5.40 1.48
C VAL A 55 2.65 -4.48 2.68
N CYS A 56 2.06 -4.96 3.78
CA CYS A 56 1.91 -4.18 4.99
C CYS A 56 3.26 -3.82 5.63
N GLU A 57 4.18 -4.77 5.80
CA GLU A 57 5.50 -4.50 6.40
C GLU A 57 6.35 -3.56 5.53
N CYS A 58 6.21 -3.69 4.21
CA CYS A 58 6.86 -2.82 3.25
C CYS A 58 6.35 -1.40 3.31
N LEU A 59 5.03 -1.23 3.36
CA LEU A 59 4.43 0.08 3.56
C LEU A 59 4.96 0.62 4.89
N LYS A 60 4.73 -0.07 6.01
CA LYS A 60 5.19 0.35 7.35
C LYS A 60 6.63 0.87 7.39
N SER A 61 7.55 0.22 6.68
CA SER A 61 8.92 0.68 6.56
C SER A 61 9.05 1.99 5.76
N ALA A 62 8.37 2.10 4.61
CA ALA A 62 8.33 3.31 3.79
C ALA A 62 7.73 4.53 4.53
N GLY A 63 6.66 4.32 5.31
CA GLY A 63 6.03 5.41 6.07
C GLY A 63 6.91 5.97 7.17
N LYS A 64 7.87 5.18 7.70
CA LYS A 64 8.87 5.68 8.64
C LYS A 64 9.88 6.61 7.98
N GLU A 65 10.14 6.44 6.69
CA GLU A 65 11.08 7.28 5.93
C GLU A 65 10.45 8.62 5.53
N ILE A 66 9.13 8.67 5.35
CA ILE A 66 8.43 9.89 4.94
C ILE A 66 7.91 10.65 6.17
N LYS A 67 8.61 11.73 6.55
CA LYS A 67 8.17 12.61 7.66
C LYS A 67 6.95 13.44 7.26
N GLY A 68 5.98 13.56 8.18
CA GLY A 68 4.76 14.35 7.99
C GLY A 68 3.64 13.63 7.25
N LEU A 69 3.78 12.32 7.05
CA LEU A 69 2.84 11.54 6.29
C LEU A 69 1.60 11.17 7.14
N ASN A 70 0.41 11.33 6.55
CA ASN A 70 -0.85 11.03 7.18
C ASN A 70 -1.24 9.55 6.98
N ILE A 71 -1.24 8.81 8.08
CA ILE A 71 -1.43 7.37 8.09
C ILE A 71 -2.87 6.99 7.71
N ASP A 72 -3.85 7.83 8.08
CA ASP A 72 -5.26 7.61 7.77
C ASP A 72 -5.52 7.75 6.26
N LEU A 73 -4.85 8.67 5.58
CA LEU A 73 -4.98 8.85 4.13
C LEU A 73 -4.45 7.67 3.33
N VAL A 74 -3.41 7.01 3.86
CA VAL A 74 -2.81 5.81 3.28
C VAL A 74 -3.70 4.61 3.49
N ALA A 75 -4.24 4.46 4.71
CA ALA A 75 -5.19 3.41 5.00
C ALA A 75 -6.49 3.58 4.21
N ALA A 76 -6.89 4.81 3.93
CA ALA A 76 -8.04 5.14 3.09
C ALA A 76 -7.75 5.01 1.60
N LEU A 77 -6.49 5.03 1.15
CA LEU A 77 -6.11 5.06 -0.27
C LEU A 77 -6.73 3.92 -1.10
N PRO A 78 -6.73 2.65 -0.62
CA PRO A 78 -7.42 1.56 -1.31
C PRO A 78 -8.92 1.82 -1.43
N THR A 79 -9.57 2.26 -0.35
CA THR A 79 -11.01 2.57 -0.33
C THR A 79 -11.36 3.74 -1.24
N THR A 80 -10.54 4.80 -1.23
CA THR A 80 -10.64 5.94 -2.16
C THR A 80 -10.53 5.50 -3.62
N CYS A 81 -9.71 4.49 -3.89
CA CYS A 81 -9.57 3.89 -5.22
C CYS A 81 -10.64 2.85 -5.57
N GLY A 82 -11.65 2.65 -4.71
CA GLY A 82 -12.73 1.67 -4.89
C GLY A 82 -12.28 0.22 -4.65
N VAL A 83 -11.19 0.03 -3.92
CA VAL A 83 -10.66 -1.28 -3.51
C VAL A 83 -11.07 -1.53 -2.07
N SER A 84 -11.93 -2.53 -1.86
CA SER A 84 -12.30 -2.99 -0.52
C SER A 84 -11.30 -4.03 -0.05
N LEU A 85 -10.58 -3.72 1.01
CA LEU A 85 -9.67 -4.64 1.67
C LEU A 85 -10.32 -5.15 2.94
N SER A 86 -10.26 -6.47 3.15
CA SER A 86 -10.74 -7.10 4.39
C SER A 86 -9.73 -7.02 5.54
N TYR A 87 -8.60 -6.33 5.34
CA TYR A 87 -7.52 -6.21 6.30
C TYR A 87 -7.00 -4.77 6.29
N PRO A 88 -6.57 -4.24 7.45
CA PRO A 88 -6.04 -2.90 7.52
C PRO A 88 -4.66 -2.87 6.84
N ILE A 89 -4.44 -1.87 5.98
CA ILE A 89 -3.13 -1.58 5.38
C ILE A 89 -2.75 -0.19 5.81
N GLY A 90 -1.53 0.00 6.32
CA GLY A 90 -1.11 1.33 6.75
C GLY A 90 0.29 1.33 7.35
N PHE A 91 0.85 2.54 7.47
CA PHE A 91 2.22 2.72 7.92
C PHE A 91 2.46 2.45 9.41
N ASN A 92 1.40 2.39 10.21
CA ASN A 92 1.45 2.07 11.63
C ASN A 92 0.54 0.88 11.98
N THR A 93 0.13 0.10 10.98
CA THR A 93 -0.78 -1.03 11.16
C THR A 93 -0.01 -2.27 11.59
N ASN A 94 -0.63 -3.11 12.41
CA ASN A 94 -0.09 -4.42 12.74
C ASN A 94 -0.29 -5.39 11.57
N CYS A 95 0.80 -5.74 10.89
CA CYS A 95 0.80 -6.60 9.71
C CYS A 95 0.68 -8.11 10.02
N ASP A 96 0.61 -8.46 11.31
CA ASP A 96 0.37 -9.82 11.79
C ASP A 96 -1.13 -10.19 11.89
N ARG A 97 -2.04 -9.29 11.50
CA ARG A 97 -3.50 -9.52 11.55
C ARG A 97 -4.15 -9.72 10.20
#